data_AF-A0AAN1LUE0-F1
#
_entry.id   AF-A0AAN1LUE0-F1
#
_cell.length_a   1.000
_cell.length_b   1.000
_cell.length_c   1.000
_cell.angle_alpha   90.00
_cell.angle_beta   90.00
_cell.angle_gamma   90.00
#
_symmetry.space_group_name_H-M   'P 1'
#
loop_
_entity.id
_entity.type
_entity.pdbx_description
1 polymer ?
#
loop_
_entity_poly.entity_id
_entity_poly.type
_entity_poly.pdbx_seq_one_letter_code
_entity_poly.pdbx_strand_id
1 'polypeptide(L)'
;MSTMLLLNGPNLGILGRREPAIYGTDTLADIEQAVADEVSEQGWKVLSLQRDSEGELVSAIHEHGPDSVGAVVNPGALMIAGWSLRDALASYEHPWIEVHLSNVWAREQFRHESIIAPLASGLVVGLGAYGYRLAARALLHVTGASR
;
A
#
# COMPACT_ATOMS: atom_id res chain seq x y z
N MET A 1 -13.12 16.48 5.14
CA MET A 1 -12.01 15.65 5.64
C MET A 1 -11.51 14.84 4.46
N SER A 2 -10.19 14.82 4.25
CA SER A 2 -9.57 14.11 3.12
C SER A 2 -9.41 12.63 3.46
N THR A 3 -9.67 11.74 2.50
CA THR A 3 -9.55 10.28 2.69
C THR A 3 -8.37 9.76 1.88
N MET A 4 -7.43 9.07 2.51
CA MET A 4 -6.42 8.28 1.80
C MET A 4 -6.84 6.81 1.75
N LEU A 5 -6.44 6.12 0.68
CA LEU A 5 -6.63 4.67 0.57
C LEU A 5 -5.43 3.95 1.17
N LEU A 6 -5.69 2.87 1.89
CA LEU A 6 -4.67 1.89 2.29
C LEU A 6 -5.05 0.55 1.67
N LEU A 7 -4.43 0.23 0.53
CA LEU A 7 -4.75 -0.95 -0.28
C LEU A 7 -3.76 -2.07 0.03
N ASN A 8 -4.27 -3.22 0.46
CA ASN A 8 -3.48 -4.40 0.75
C ASN A 8 -3.92 -5.58 -0.12
N GLY A 9 -2.98 -6.13 -0.87
CA GLY A 9 -3.23 -7.23 -1.78
C GLY A 9 -3.29 -8.60 -1.10
N PRO A 10 -3.20 -9.67 -1.92
CA PRO A 10 -3.52 -11.02 -1.48
C PRO A 10 -2.62 -11.52 -0.35
N ASN A 11 -3.21 -12.27 0.58
CA ASN A 11 -2.60 -12.88 1.75
C ASN A 11 -2.16 -11.92 2.87
N LEU A 12 -2.37 -10.60 2.74
CA LEU A 12 -2.02 -9.67 3.82
C LEU A 12 -3.05 -9.68 4.96
N GLY A 13 -4.28 -10.13 4.71
CA GLY A 13 -5.32 -10.26 5.75
C GLY A 13 -5.00 -11.32 6.83
N ILE A 14 -4.02 -12.20 6.58
CA ILE A 14 -3.59 -13.25 7.52
C ILE A 14 -2.26 -12.93 8.24
N LEU A 15 -1.80 -11.67 8.19
CA LEU A 15 -0.66 -11.20 8.98
C LEU A 15 -0.86 -11.44 10.48
N GLY A 16 0.25 -11.59 11.22
CA GLY A 16 0.25 -12.00 12.63
C GLY A 16 -0.04 -13.49 12.87
N ARG A 17 -0.50 -14.25 11.85
CA ARG A 17 -0.69 -15.71 11.94
C ARG A 17 0.28 -16.52 11.09
N ARG A 18 0.89 -15.91 10.07
CA ARG A 18 1.76 -16.56 9.09
C ARG A 18 3.21 -16.11 9.22
N GLU A 19 4.14 -17.08 9.28
CA GLU A 19 5.59 -16.88 9.20
C GLU A 19 6.10 -15.69 10.05
N PRO A 20 5.82 -15.64 11.38
CA PRO A 20 6.11 -14.47 12.22
C PRO A 20 7.59 -14.12 12.31
N ALA A 21 8.49 -15.07 12.03
CA ALA A 21 9.92 -14.80 11.93
C ALA A 21 10.30 -13.91 10.73
N ILE A 22 9.45 -13.83 9.69
CA ILE A 22 9.68 -13.03 8.47
C ILE A 22 8.88 -11.73 8.51
N TYR A 23 7.63 -11.79 8.98
CA TYR A 23 6.69 -10.66 8.91
C TYR A 23 6.45 -9.93 10.23
N GLY A 24 7.00 -10.45 11.34
CA GLY A 24 6.73 -9.96 12.69
C GLY A 24 5.39 -10.47 13.24
N THR A 25 4.99 -9.94 14.39
CA THR A 25 3.76 -10.31 15.09
C THR A 25 2.61 -9.34 14.85
N ASP A 26 2.87 -8.20 14.21
CA ASP A 26 1.84 -7.20 13.93
C ASP A 26 0.79 -7.77 12.99
N THR A 27 -0.48 -7.59 13.35
CA THR A 27 -1.60 -7.92 12.49
C THR A 27 -1.82 -6.81 11.46
N LEU A 28 -2.62 -7.10 10.43
CA LEU A 28 -3.00 -6.06 9.49
C LEU A 28 -3.77 -4.91 10.18
N ALA A 29 -4.61 -5.23 11.17
CA ALA A 29 -5.34 -4.22 11.94
C ALA A 29 -4.40 -3.28 12.71
N ASP A 30 -3.29 -3.80 13.25
CA ASP A 30 -2.28 -2.97 13.93
C ASP A 30 -1.61 -2.00 12.95
N ILE A 31 -1.31 -2.47 11.73
CA ILE A 31 -0.76 -1.64 10.66
C ILE A 31 -1.75 -0.55 10.24
N GLU A 32 -3.02 -0.91 10.03
CA GLU A 32 -4.08 0.01 9.64
C GLU A 32 -4.27 1.12 10.68
N GLN A 33 -4.29 0.76 11.97
CA GLN A 33 -4.38 1.73 13.06
C GLN A 33 -3.15 2.64 13.10
N ALA A 34 -1.94 2.08 12.98
CA ALA A 34 -0.71 2.87 12.99
C ALA A 34 -0.64 3.88 11.83
N VAL A 35 -1.16 3.52 10.64
CA VAL A 35 -1.28 4.44 9.50
C VAL A 35 -2.35 5.51 9.76
N ALA A 36 -3.49 5.13 10.34
CA ALA A 36 -4.55 6.07 10.69
C ALA A 36 -4.07 7.12 11.69
N ASP A 37 -3.35 6.70 12.73
CA ASP A 37 -2.77 7.61 13.72
C ASP A 37 -1.79 8.58 13.06
N GLU A 38 -0.94 8.08 12.16
CA GLU A 38 0.10 8.87 11.48
C GLU A 38 -0.45 10.04 10.65
N VAL A 39 -1.63 9.87 10.03
CA VAL A 39 -2.21 10.89 9.15
C VAL A 39 -3.30 11.72 9.83
N SER A 40 -3.75 11.30 11.01
CA SER A 40 -4.83 11.95 11.75
C SER A 40 -4.50 13.40 12.13
N GLU A 41 -3.25 13.70 12.48
CA GLU A 41 -2.78 15.03 12.84
C GLU A 41 -2.90 16.04 11.68
N GLN A 42 -2.89 15.55 10.44
CA GLN A 42 -3.08 16.36 9.22
C GLN A 42 -4.54 16.42 8.78
N GLY A 43 -5.47 15.89 9.58
CA GLY A 43 -6.91 15.90 9.30
C GLY A 43 -7.35 14.91 8.23
N TRP A 44 -6.52 13.92 7.92
CA TRP A 44 -6.83 12.85 6.97
C TRP A 44 -7.48 11.65 7.68
N LYS A 45 -8.31 10.92 6.97
CA LYS A 45 -8.84 9.61 7.35
C LYS A 45 -8.24 8.53 6.45
N VAL A 46 -8.21 7.30 6.94
CA VAL A 46 -7.75 6.14 6.16
C VAL A 46 -8.94 5.24 5.86
N LEU A 47 -9.10 4.89 4.59
CA LEU A 47 -9.95 3.79 4.15
C LEU A 47 -9.08 2.58 3.85
N SER A 48 -9.06 1.62 4.76
CA SER A 48 -8.26 0.40 4.64
C SER A 48 -9.04 -0.69 3.91
N LEU A 49 -8.44 -1.25 2.86
CA LEU A 49 -9.06 -2.26 2.00
C LEU A 49 -8.04 -3.37 1.73
N GLN A 50 -8.28 -4.55 2.31
CA GLN A 50 -7.55 -5.77 1.94
C GLN A 50 -8.41 -6.64 1.04
N ARG A 51 -7.83 -7.10 -0.07
CA ARG A 51 -8.50 -7.99 -1.03
C ARG A 51 -7.57 -9.10 -1.49
N ASP A 52 -8.15 -10.29 -1.67
CA ASP A 52 -7.40 -11.49 -2.07
C ASP A 52 -7.43 -11.75 -3.57
N SER A 53 -8.22 -11.00 -4.33
CA SER A 53 -8.19 -11.04 -5.79
C SER A 53 -7.80 -9.70 -6.42
N GLU A 54 -7.17 -9.78 -7.59
CA GLU A 54 -6.79 -8.61 -8.39
C GLU A 54 -8.03 -7.77 -8.79
N GLY A 55 -9.11 -8.44 -9.22
CA GLY A 55 -10.33 -7.77 -9.64
C GLY A 55 -10.97 -6.93 -8.53
N GLU A 56 -10.95 -7.42 -7.29
CA GLU A 56 -11.47 -6.66 -6.15
C GLU A 56 -10.62 -5.41 -5.82
N LEU A 57 -9.29 -5.47 -5.99
CA LEU A 57 -8.44 -4.27 -5.84
C LEU A 57 -8.70 -3.26 -6.96
N VAL A 58 -8.85 -3.73 -8.20
CA VAL A 58 -9.19 -2.88 -9.34
C VAL A 58 -10.54 -2.18 -9.09
N SER A 59 -11.55 -2.93 -8.64
CA SER A 59 -12.85 -2.35 -8.26
C SER A 59 -12.70 -1.33 -7.13
N ALA A 60 -11.90 -1.61 -6.10
CA ALA A 60 -11.66 -0.68 -5.00
C ALA A 60 -11.01 0.63 -5.47
N ILE A 61 -10.06 0.57 -6.41
CA ILE A 61 -9.43 1.77 -7.00
C ILE A 61 -10.46 2.58 -7.77
N HIS A 62 -11.29 1.94 -8.61
CA HIS A 62 -12.32 2.65 -9.36
C HIS A 62 -13.41 3.24 -8.47
N GLU A 63 -13.80 2.54 -7.41
CA GLU A 63 -14.89 2.96 -6.51
C GLU A 63 -14.46 4.10 -5.59
N HIS A 64 -13.28 4.02 -4.99
CA HIS A 64 -12.85 4.95 -3.95
C HIS A 64 -11.76 5.92 -4.40
N GLY A 65 -11.11 5.66 -5.53
CA GLY A 65 -10.03 6.48 -6.05
C GLY A 65 -10.43 7.94 -6.31
N PRO A 66 -11.54 8.21 -7.02
CA PRO A 66 -11.95 9.58 -7.37
C PRO A 66 -12.13 10.54 -6.20
N ASP A 67 -12.53 10.02 -5.03
CA ASP A 67 -12.80 10.82 -3.82
C ASP A 67 -11.63 10.81 -2.83
N SER A 68 -10.53 10.16 -3.18
CA SER A 68 -9.35 10.04 -2.31
C SER A 68 -8.33 11.16 -2.56
N VAL A 69 -7.40 11.36 -1.62
CA VAL A 69 -6.28 12.31 -1.78
C VAL A 69 -4.94 11.66 -2.09
N GLY A 70 -4.94 10.33 -2.22
CA GLY A 70 -3.77 9.51 -2.44
C GLY A 70 -3.90 8.12 -1.82
N ALA A 71 -2.92 7.26 -2.10
CA ALA A 71 -2.94 5.88 -1.63
C ALA A 71 -1.58 5.38 -1.10
N VAL A 72 -1.63 4.47 -0.14
CA VAL A 72 -0.52 3.56 0.17
C VAL A 72 -0.94 2.17 -0.29
N VAL A 73 -0.10 1.51 -1.09
CA VAL A 73 -0.43 0.25 -1.75
C VAL A 73 0.63 -0.80 -1.45
N ASN A 74 0.23 -1.88 -0.78
CA ASN A 74 1.01 -3.11 -0.77
C ASN A 74 0.34 -4.12 -1.70
N PRO A 75 0.82 -4.32 -2.93
CA PRO A 75 0.19 -5.23 -3.88
C PRO A 75 0.39 -6.72 -3.52
N GLY A 76 1.20 -7.03 -2.50
CA GLY A 76 1.60 -8.41 -2.20
C GLY A 76 2.28 -9.04 -3.41
N ALA A 77 1.86 -10.27 -3.77
CA ALA A 77 2.39 -10.95 -4.96
C ALA A 77 1.93 -10.33 -6.29
N LEU A 78 0.95 -9.42 -6.30
CA LEU A 78 0.51 -8.79 -7.55
C LEU A 78 1.54 -7.81 -8.11
N MET A 79 2.56 -7.40 -7.33
CA MET A 79 3.66 -6.58 -7.84
C MET A 79 4.37 -7.20 -9.06
N ILE A 80 4.34 -8.53 -9.23
CA ILE A 80 5.04 -9.25 -10.32
C ILE A 80 4.11 -9.73 -11.43
N ALA A 81 2.80 -9.75 -11.21
CA ALA A 81 1.85 -10.42 -12.11
C ALA A 81 0.51 -9.71 -12.30
N GLY A 82 0.19 -8.72 -11.45
CA GLY A 82 -1.08 -7.99 -11.47
C GLY A 82 -1.11 -6.88 -12.52
N TRP A 83 -1.19 -7.26 -13.80
CA TRP A 83 -1.23 -6.30 -14.91
C TRP A 83 -2.53 -5.47 -14.94
N SER A 84 -3.67 -6.05 -14.54
CA SER A 84 -4.91 -5.26 -14.43
C SER A 84 -4.84 -4.28 -13.26
N LEU A 85 -4.22 -4.67 -12.14
CA LEU A 85 -3.95 -3.75 -11.03
C LEU A 85 -2.99 -2.63 -11.44
N ARG A 86 -1.94 -2.95 -12.21
CA ARG A 86 -1.03 -1.95 -12.79
C ARG A 86 -1.80 -0.92 -13.61
N ASP A 87 -2.67 -1.35 -14.52
CA ASP A 87 -3.41 -0.45 -15.41
C ASP A 87 -4.44 0.41 -14.66
N ALA A 88 -5.06 -0.15 -13.62
CA ALA A 88 -5.92 0.62 -12.72
C ALA A 88 -5.13 1.71 -11.97
N LEU A 89 -3.94 1.39 -11.44
CA LEU A 89 -3.05 2.35 -10.79
C LEU A 89 -2.45 3.37 -11.77
N ALA A 90 -2.25 3.01 -13.04
CA ALA A 90 -1.84 3.96 -14.08
C ALA A 90 -2.92 5.00 -14.38
N SER A 91 -4.19 4.64 -14.15
CA SER A 91 -5.36 5.52 -14.33
C SER A 91 -5.73 6.28 -13.04
N TYR A 92 -5.05 6.01 -11.93
CA TYR A 92 -5.28 6.67 -10.65
C TYR A 92 -4.57 8.03 -10.63
N GLU A 93 -5.34 9.12 -10.53
CA GLU A 93 -4.84 10.49 -10.74
C GLU A 93 -4.11 11.09 -9.52
N HIS A 94 -4.18 10.45 -8.35
CA HIS A 94 -3.57 10.96 -7.13
C HIS A 94 -2.22 10.29 -6.82
N PRO A 95 -1.33 10.96 -6.05
CA PRO A 95 -0.07 10.36 -5.63
C PRO A 95 -0.30 9.06 -4.84
N TRP A 96 0.61 8.11 -5.01
CA TRP A 96 0.59 6.88 -4.22
C TRP A 96 1.97 6.30 -3.99
N ILE A 97 2.12 5.60 -2.88
CA ILE A 97 3.38 4.99 -2.44
C ILE A 97 3.22 3.47 -2.41
N GLU A 98 4.12 2.75 -3.07
CA GLU A 98 4.19 1.28 -2.94
C GLU A 98 4.93 0.92 -1.65
N VAL A 99 4.42 -0.05 -0.90
CA VAL A 99 5.05 -0.52 0.34
C VAL A 99 5.13 -2.04 0.42
N HIS A 100 6.25 -2.55 0.93
CA HIS A 100 6.49 -3.97 1.16
C HIS A 100 7.08 -4.21 2.55
N LEU A 101 6.49 -5.14 3.30
CA LEU A 101 6.96 -5.54 4.63
C LEU A 101 8.40 -6.09 4.59
N SER A 102 8.64 -7.07 3.73
CA SER A 102 9.93 -7.77 3.60
C SER A 102 10.83 -7.09 2.57
N ASN A 103 12.15 -7.24 2.71
CA ASN A 103 13.10 -6.85 1.66
C ASN A 103 12.92 -7.79 0.46
N VAL A 104 12.31 -7.30 -0.62
CA VAL A 104 12.01 -8.12 -1.81
C VAL A 104 13.28 -8.59 -2.52
N TRP A 105 14.39 -7.83 -2.44
CA TRP A 105 15.67 -8.20 -3.03
C TRP A 105 16.44 -9.25 -2.25
N ALA A 106 16.09 -9.48 -0.98
CA ALA A 106 16.63 -10.59 -0.19
C ALA A 106 15.91 -11.93 -0.49
N ARG A 107 14.93 -11.91 -1.39
CA ARG A 107 14.09 -13.07 -1.75
C ARG A 107 14.40 -13.56 -3.18
N GLU A 108 13.56 -14.44 -3.70
CA GLU A 108 13.72 -15.05 -5.02
C GLU A 108 13.82 -13.99 -6.12
N GLN A 109 14.63 -14.26 -7.14
CA GLN A 109 14.94 -13.30 -8.22
C GLN A 109 13.70 -12.75 -8.92
N PHE A 110 12.65 -13.55 -9.08
CA PHE A 110 11.41 -13.10 -9.72
C PHE A 110 10.69 -11.99 -8.93
N ARG A 111 11.03 -11.74 -7.66
CA ARG A 111 10.46 -10.65 -6.84
C ARG A 111 11.24 -9.34 -6.94
N HIS A 112 12.37 -9.34 -7.64
CA HIS A 112 13.25 -8.17 -7.72
C HIS A 112 12.73 -7.11 -8.67
N GLU A 113 11.79 -7.47 -9.55
CA GLU A 113 11.18 -6.59 -10.53
C GLU A 113 9.68 -6.47 -10.25
N SER A 114 9.26 -5.27 -9.86
CA SER A 114 7.84 -4.92 -9.74
C SER A 114 7.37 -4.34 -11.06
N ILE A 115 6.32 -4.93 -11.65
CA ILE A 115 5.60 -4.31 -12.76
C ILE A 115 4.75 -3.13 -12.28
N ILE A 116 4.59 -2.91 -10.97
CA ILE A 116 3.73 -1.85 -10.41
C ILE A 116 4.56 -0.63 -9.97
N ALA A 117 5.70 -0.86 -9.32
CA ALA A 117 6.52 0.19 -8.70
C ALA A 117 6.96 1.33 -9.62
N PRO A 118 7.22 1.13 -10.93
CA PRO A 118 7.55 2.24 -11.82
C PRO A 118 6.48 3.33 -11.95
N LEU A 119 5.24 3.07 -11.55
CA LEU A 119 4.14 4.05 -11.56
C LEU A 119 3.98 4.79 -10.22
N ALA A 120 4.57 4.28 -9.14
CA ALA A 120 4.43 4.87 -7.82
C ALA A 120 5.21 6.18 -7.69
N SER A 121 4.74 7.09 -6.84
CA SER A 121 5.51 8.28 -6.45
C SER A 121 6.75 7.92 -5.63
N GLY A 122 6.76 6.74 -4.99
CA GLY A 122 7.88 6.21 -4.23
C GLY A 122 7.64 4.78 -3.78
N LEU A 123 8.71 4.13 -3.31
CA LEU A 123 8.71 2.74 -2.85
C LEU A 123 9.37 2.64 -1.46
N VAL A 124 8.68 2.03 -0.50
CA VAL A 124 9.21 1.73 0.84
C VAL A 124 9.24 0.22 1.04
N VAL A 125 10.39 -0.36 1.37
CA VAL A 125 10.56 -1.82 1.33
C VAL A 125 11.50 -2.32 2.41
N GLY A 126 11.15 -3.45 3.04
CA GLY A 126 12.01 -4.16 3.98
C GLY A 126 12.07 -3.57 5.39
N LEU A 127 11.13 -2.68 5.73
CA LEU A 127 11.07 -2.01 7.03
C LEU A 127 9.93 -2.55 7.91
N GLY A 128 9.36 -3.71 7.57
CA GLY A 128 8.24 -4.32 8.29
C GLY A 128 7.02 -3.39 8.35
N ALA A 129 6.22 -3.53 9.41
CA ALA A 129 5.04 -2.69 9.65
C ALA A 129 5.37 -1.19 9.70
N TYR A 130 6.56 -0.82 10.20
CA TYR A 130 6.99 0.58 10.25
C TYR A 130 7.09 1.22 8.86
N GLY A 131 7.35 0.43 7.81
CA GLY A 131 7.35 0.90 6.43
C GLY A 131 6.03 1.54 6.00
N TYR A 132 4.88 1.08 6.52
CA TYR A 132 3.58 1.68 6.22
C TYR A 132 3.43 3.09 6.79
N ARG A 133 3.96 3.34 8.00
CA ARG A 133 3.98 4.68 8.60
C ARG A 133 4.86 5.64 7.79
N LEU A 134 6.02 5.16 7.34
CA LEU A 134 6.92 5.93 6.48
C LEU A 134 6.26 6.23 5.12
N ALA A 135 5.56 5.26 4.53
CA ALA A 135 4.82 5.46 3.29
C ALA A 135 3.70 6.50 3.46
N ALA A 136 2.96 6.47 4.58
CA ALA A 136 1.94 7.46 4.90
C ALA A 136 2.51 8.88 5.08
N ARG A 137 3.63 9.01 5.81
CA ARG A 137 4.36 10.30 5.93
C ARG A 137 4.85 10.81 4.57
N ALA A 138 5.41 9.93 3.76
CA ALA A 138 5.85 10.27 2.41
C ALA A 138 4.67 10.75 1.55
N LEU A 139 3.52 10.07 1.65
CA LEU A 139 2.31 10.46 0.94
C LEU A 139 1.83 11.87 1.36
N LEU A 140 1.77 12.15 2.66
CA LEU A 140 1.43 13.49 3.17
C LEU A 140 2.37 14.56 2.59
N HIS A 141 3.66 14.26 2.51
CA HIS A 141 4.65 15.19 1.96
C HIS A 141 4.42 15.46 0.46
N VAL A 142 4.26 14.42 -0.36
CA VAL A 142 4.10 14.59 -1.82
C VAL A 142 2.75 15.23 -2.19
N THR A 143 1.68 14.91 -1.47
CA THR A 143 0.37 15.55 -1.69
C THR A 143 0.38 17.00 -1.17
N GLY A 144 1.11 17.30 -0.10
CA GLY A 144 1.26 18.66 0.44
C GLY A 144 2.16 19.57 -0.41
N ALA A 145 3.15 19.02 -1.11
CA ALA A 145 4.05 19.75 -2.01
C ALA A 145 3.40 20.16 -3.35
N SER A 146 2.18 19.68 -3.64
CA SER A 146 1.42 20.01 -4.84
C SER A 146 0.52 21.25 -4.68
N ARG A 147 0.91 22.19 -3.81
CA ARG A 147 0.29 23.52 -3.67
C ARG A 147 1.22 24.63 -4.13
#